data_AF-A0A8S0FYJ7-F1
#
_entry.id   AF-A0A8S0FYJ7-F1
#
_cell.length_a   1.000
_cell.length_b   1.000
_cell.length_c   1.000
_cell.angle_alpha   90.00
_cell.angle_beta   90.00
_cell.angle_gamma   90.00
#
_symmetry.space_group_name_H-M   'P 1'
#
loop_
_entity.id
_entity.type
_entity.pdbx_description
1 polymer ?
#
loop_
_entity_poly.entity_id
_entity_poly.type
_entity_poly.pdbx_seq_one_letter_code
_entity_poly.pdbx_strand_id
1 'polypeptide(L)'
;MKINQPAVAGTLESGDVMIRIAPLDTQDIDLQINSSVEKQFGDAIRTTILDVLARYNVRGVQLNVDDKGALDCILRLFCTTGSPAGTRQRYPGSAMGGLPMISASLQQRKTRTRRSMLFVPGANAAMVSNSFIYPADALMFDLEDSVALREKDTARRMVYHALQHPLYRDIETIVRVNALDSEWGVNDLEAVVRGGADVVRLPKTDTAQDVLDIEKEILRIEKACGREPGSTGLLAAIANLRWALPAQWKSLTLPSV
;
A
#
# COMPACT_ATOMS: atom_id res chain seq x y z
N MET A 1 -3.14 -2.70 -24.85
CA MET A 1 -4.22 -1.74 -24.57
C MET A 1 -3.99 -0.50 -25.41
N LYS A 2 -5.00 0.04 -26.11
CA LYS A 2 -4.85 1.27 -26.90
C LYS A 2 -5.34 2.45 -26.07
N ILE A 3 -4.46 3.41 -25.83
CA ILE A 3 -4.82 4.65 -25.13
C ILE A 3 -5.43 5.58 -26.17
N ASN A 4 -6.65 6.06 -25.93
CA ASN A 4 -7.38 6.92 -26.86
C ASN A 4 -7.54 8.35 -26.33
N GLN A 5 -7.11 8.60 -25.09
CA GLN A 5 -7.26 9.87 -24.38
C GLN A 5 -5.96 10.16 -23.65
N PRO A 6 -5.46 11.40 -23.65
CA PRO A 6 -4.35 11.77 -22.80
C PRO A 6 -4.74 11.66 -21.32
N ALA A 7 -3.80 11.20 -20.49
CA ALA A 7 -3.98 11.10 -19.06
C ALA A 7 -2.77 11.62 -18.30
N VAL A 8 -3.02 12.14 -17.10
CA VAL A 8 -2.00 12.71 -16.21
C VAL A 8 -2.17 12.10 -14.84
N ALA A 9 -1.08 11.70 -14.20
CA ALA A 9 -1.10 11.14 -12.87
C ALA A 9 0.14 11.58 -12.06
N GLY A 10 -0.06 11.89 -10.77
CA GLY A 10 0.97 12.32 -9.84
C GLY A 10 1.12 13.84 -9.71
N THR A 11 2.13 14.30 -8.97
CA THR A 11 2.42 15.72 -8.70
C THR A 11 3.88 16.08 -9.00
N LEU A 12 4.20 17.38 -8.98
CA LEU A 12 5.58 17.88 -9.12
C LEU A 12 6.24 18.18 -7.76
N GLU A 13 5.69 17.64 -6.66
CA GLU A 13 6.29 17.81 -5.34
C GLU A 13 7.55 16.96 -5.15
N SER A 14 8.39 17.33 -4.18
CA SER A 14 9.63 16.62 -3.90
C SER A 14 9.36 15.18 -3.47
N GLY A 15 10.01 14.19 -4.10
CA GLY A 15 9.77 12.77 -3.85
C GLY A 15 8.52 12.20 -4.53
N ASP A 16 7.86 12.95 -5.41
CA ASP A 16 6.77 12.49 -6.26
C ASP A 16 7.17 12.54 -7.75
N VAL A 17 6.34 11.94 -8.60
CA VAL A 17 6.54 11.89 -10.06
C VAL A 17 5.27 12.31 -10.77
N MET A 18 5.41 13.17 -11.77
CA MET A 18 4.33 13.52 -12.68
C MET A 18 4.49 12.71 -13.97
N ILE A 19 3.48 11.89 -14.28
CA ILE A 19 3.43 11.08 -15.50
C ILE A 19 2.32 11.60 -16.40
N ARG A 20 2.69 11.96 -17.63
CA ARG A 20 1.77 12.36 -18.69
C ARG A 20 1.86 11.35 -19.83
N ILE A 21 0.74 10.73 -20.17
CA ILE A 21 0.64 9.80 -21.28
C ILE A 21 -0.30 10.36 -22.34
N ALA A 22 0.11 10.31 -23.61
CA ALA A 22 -0.67 10.74 -24.75
C ALA A 22 -0.61 9.67 -25.86
N PRO A 23 -1.67 9.50 -26.66
CA PRO A 23 -1.64 8.59 -27.80
C PRO A 23 -0.71 9.08 -28.90
N LEU A 24 0.00 8.15 -29.55
CA LEU A 24 0.70 8.37 -30.81
C LEU A 24 0.05 7.54 -31.92
N ASP A 25 0.15 8.04 -33.15
CA ASP A 25 -0.35 7.35 -34.34
C ASP A 25 0.55 6.17 -34.77
N THR A 26 1.76 6.08 -34.21
CA THR A 26 2.71 4.98 -34.41
C THR A 26 2.49 3.85 -33.39
N GLN A 27 3.17 2.71 -33.55
CA GLN A 27 3.20 1.67 -32.51
C GLN A 27 4.34 1.86 -31.49
N ASP A 28 5.18 2.87 -31.70
CA ASP A 28 6.37 3.11 -30.90
C ASP A 28 6.03 3.75 -29.55
N ILE A 29 6.95 3.63 -28.61
CA ILE A 29 6.87 4.28 -27.30
C ILE A 29 7.90 5.41 -27.31
N ASP A 30 7.43 6.65 -27.32
CA ASP A 30 8.28 7.84 -27.13
C ASP A 30 8.35 8.14 -25.63
N LEU A 31 9.51 7.86 -25.00
CA LEU A 31 9.71 8.01 -23.56
C LEU A 31 10.71 9.14 -23.28
N GLN A 32 10.21 10.21 -22.67
CA GLN A 32 11.01 11.33 -22.19
C GLN A 32 11.00 11.34 -20.66
N ILE A 33 12.18 11.27 -20.06
CA ILE A 33 12.37 11.28 -18.61
C ILE A 33 13.14 12.55 -18.26
N ASN A 34 12.62 13.31 -17.30
CA ASN A 34 13.26 14.47 -16.73
C ASN A 34 13.33 14.27 -15.22
N SER A 35 14.49 13.84 -14.70
CA SER A 35 14.66 13.50 -13.29
C SER A 35 15.74 14.33 -12.62
N SER A 36 15.50 14.80 -11.39
CA SER A 36 16.55 15.43 -10.57
C SER A 36 17.65 14.46 -10.16
N VAL A 37 17.38 13.15 -10.19
CA VAL A 37 18.30 12.07 -9.82
C VAL A 37 18.76 11.22 -11.02
N GLU A 38 18.54 11.70 -12.24
CA GLU A 38 18.78 10.98 -13.49
C GLU A 38 20.20 10.38 -13.58
N LYS A 39 21.21 11.13 -13.13
CA LYS A 39 22.61 10.70 -13.15
C LYS A 39 22.89 9.44 -12.33
N GLN A 40 22.08 9.15 -11.31
CA GLN A 40 22.26 8.00 -10.41
C GLN A 40 21.25 6.89 -10.67
N PHE A 41 20.01 7.22 -11.05
CA PHE A 41 18.92 6.24 -11.14
C PHE A 41 18.18 6.22 -12.49
N GLY A 42 18.63 6.97 -13.49
CA GLY A 42 17.93 7.11 -14.79
C GLY A 42 17.66 5.78 -15.50
N ASP A 43 18.64 4.86 -15.52
CA ASP A 43 18.49 3.55 -16.16
C ASP A 43 17.48 2.65 -15.43
N ALA A 44 17.47 2.71 -14.09
CA ALA A 44 16.53 1.95 -13.27
C ALA A 44 15.09 2.45 -13.47
N ILE A 45 14.90 3.77 -13.48
CA ILE A 45 13.60 4.42 -13.72
C ILE A 45 13.07 4.03 -15.12
N ARG A 46 13.92 4.15 -16.15
CA ARG A 46 13.58 3.75 -17.53
C ARG A 46 13.17 2.28 -17.60
N THR A 47 13.93 1.39 -16.97
CA THR A 47 13.65 -0.05 -16.96
C THR A 47 12.31 -0.34 -16.31
N THR A 48 12.04 0.24 -15.14
CA THR A 48 10.76 0.08 -14.45
C THR A 48 9.57 0.55 -15.28
N ILE A 49 9.69 1.71 -15.93
CA ILE A 49 8.61 2.26 -16.77
C ILE A 49 8.34 1.33 -17.95
N LEU A 50 9.38 0.89 -18.65
CA LEU A 50 9.25 -0.02 -19.80
C LEU A 50 8.67 -1.37 -19.38
N ASP A 51 9.09 -1.91 -18.24
CA ASP A 51 8.54 -3.15 -17.66
C ASP A 51 7.04 -3.02 -17.36
N VAL A 52 6.62 -1.90 -16.77
CA VAL A 52 5.20 -1.65 -16.49
C VAL A 52 4.42 -1.53 -17.80
N LEU A 53 4.88 -0.74 -18.77
CA LEU A 53 4.22 -0.61 -20.07
C LEU A 53 4.11 -1.96 -20.80
N ALA A 54 5.16 -2.78 -20.76
CA ALA A 54 5.19 -4.11 -21.35
C ALA A 54 4.18 -5.05 -20.67
N ARG A 55 4.10 -5.06 -19.34
CA ARG A 55 3.12 -5.86 -18.58
C ARG A 55 1.68 -5.54 -18.95
N TYR A 56 1.37 -4.28 -19.24
CA TYR A 56 0.03 -3.84 -19.65
C TYR A 56 -0.17 -3.84 -21.18
N ASN A 57 0.84 -4.29 -21.94
CA ASN A 57 0.87 -4.32 -23.40
C ASN A 57 0.43 -2.97 -24.01
N VAL A 58 0.93 -1.87 -23.44
CA VAL A 58 0.68 -0.50 -23.90
C VAL A 58 1.69 -0.18 -25.02
N ARG A 59 1.20 0.31 -26.16
CA ARG A 59 2.01 0.66 -27.35
C ARG A 59 1.40 1.89 -28.02
N GLY A 60 2.20 2.61 -28.83
CA GLY A 60 1.75 3.81 -29.54
C GLY A 60 1.40 4.94 -28.59
N VAL A 61 2.33 5.26 -27.69
CA VAL A 61 2.11 6.29 -26.67
C VAL A 61 3.36 7.14 -26.50
N GLN A 62 3.14 8.44 -26.30
CA GLN A 62 4.14 9.35 -25.77
C GLN A 62 3.99 9.39 -24.25
N LEU A 63 5.09 9.16 -23.55
CA LEU A 63 5.15 9.16 -22.09
C LEU A 63 6.21 10.18 -21.63
N ASN A 64 5.73 11.23 -20.96
CA ASN A 64 6.59 12.23 -20.32
C ASN A 64 6.56 12.00 -18.81
N VAL A 65 7.74 11.77 -18.23
CA VAL A 65 7.92 11.51 -16.79
C VAL A 65 8.80 12.59 -16.20
N ASP A 66 8.22 13.46 -15.38
CA ASP A 66 8.94 14.45 -14.59
C ASP A 66 9.09 13.94 -13.15
N ASP A 67 10.28 13.46 -12.82
CA ASP A 67 10.60 12.81 -11.54
C ASP A 67 11.38 13.75 -10.61
N LYS A 68 10.89 13.90 -9.38
CA LYS A 68 11.55 14.67 -8.31
C LYS A 68 12.14 13.76 -7.23
N GLY A 69 12.59 12.57 -7.60
CA GLY A 69 13.20 11.58 -6.71
C GLY A 69 12.19 10.61 -6.09
N ALA A 70 11.17 10.23 -6.85
CA ALA A 70 10.17 9.26 -6.44
C ALA A 70 10.78 7.85 -6.33
N LEU A 71 10.32 7.08 -5.33
CA LEU A 71 10.70 5.68 -5.21
C LEU A 71 10.09 4.82 -6.33
N ASP A 72 10.71 3.67 -6.60
CA ASP A 72 10.25 2.69 -7.61
C ASP A 72 8.79 2.27 -7.40
N CYS A 73 8.33 2.18 -6.15
CA CYS A 73 6.94 1.88 -5.81
C CYS A 73 5.96 2.95 -6.30
N ILE A 74 6.34 4.23 -6.23
CA ILE A 74 5.55 5.36 -6.71
C ILE A 74 5.55 5.41 -8.24
N LEU A 75 6.70 5.16 -8.87
CA LEU A 75 6.80 5.05 -10.34
C LEU A 75 5.89 3.95 -10.89
N ARG A 76 5.94 2.75 -10.29
CA ARG A 76 5.05 1.64 -10.68
C ARG A 76 3.58 1.97 -10.48
N LEU A 77 3.24 2.66 -9.39
CA LEU A 77 1.88 3.11 -9.15
C LEU A 77 1.37 4.01 -10.27
N PHE A 78 2.11 5.07 -10.61
CA PHE A 78 1.62 6.07 -11.56
C PHE A 78 1.64 5.58 -13.01
N CYS A 79 2.61 4.76 -13.40
CA CYS A 79 2.58 4.10 -14.71
C CYS A 79 1.37 3.17 -14.88
N THR A 80 0.82 2.63 -13.78
CA THR A 80 -0.38 1.79 -13.81
C THR A 80 -1.69 2.57 -13.64
N THR A 81 -1.68 3.82 -13.15
CA THR A 81 -2.88 4.67 -13.02
C THR A 81 -3.12 5.56 -14.25
N GLY A 82 -2.12 5.82 -15.09
CA GLY A 82 -2.27 6.58 -16.35
C GLY A 82 -3.12 5.89 -17.44
N SER A 83 -3.77 4.77 -17.15
CA SER A 83 -4.67 4.09 -18.08
C SER A 83 -6.14 4.47 -17.79
N PRO A 84 -6.99 4.71 -18.80
CA PRO A 84 -8.35 5.19 -18.60
C PRO A 84 -9.15 4.31 -17.63
N ALA A 85 -9.84 4.98 -16.72
CA ALA A 85 -10.62 4.46 -15.61
C ALA A 85 -11.48 3.21 -15.94
N GLY A 86 -11.58 2.28 -14.97
CA GLY A 86 -12.76 1.41 -14.89
C GLY A 86 -12.55 -0.07 -14.55
N THR A 87 -11.34 -0.58 -14.37
CA THR A 87 -11.18 -2.00 -14.01
C THR A 87 -11.10 -2.20 -12.50
N ARG A 88 -12.16 -2.80 -11.90
CA ARG A 88 -12.06 -3.49 -10.59
C ARG A 88 -10.84 -4.39 -10.62
N GLN A 89 -9.78 -4.00 -9.92
CA GLN A 89 -8.48 -4.62 -10.10
C GLN A 89 -8.26 -5.74 -9.07
N ARG A 90 -7.92 -6.92 -9.58
CA ARG A 90 -7.45 -8.07 -8.80
C ARG A 90 -5.98 -7.85 -8.46
N TYR A 91 -5.64 -7.84 -7.17
CA TYR A 91 -4.25 -7.98 -6.73
C TYR A 91 -3.74 -9.35 -7.18
N PRO A 92 -2.57 -9.43 -7.85
CA PRO A 92 -2.02 -10.72 -8.27
C PRO A 92 -1.78 -11.60 -7.04
N GLY A 93 -2.08 -12.90 -7.16
CA GLY A 93 -1.63 -13.89 -6.18
C GLY A 93 -0.11 -13.91 -6.21
N SER A 94 0.54 -13.57 -5.11
CA SER A 94 2.00 -13.55 -5.01
C SER A 94 2.57 -14.92 -5.32
N ALA A 95 3.12 -15.07 -6.52
CA ALA A 95 4.06 -16.13 -6.87
C ALA A 95 5.42 -15.46 -7.12
N MET A 96 6.13 -15.14 -6.05
CA MET A 96 7.58 -14.94 -6.09
C MET A 96 8.20 -15.76 -4.96
N GLY A 97 8.69 -16.94 -5.36
CA GLY A 97 9.79 -17.72 -4.79
C GLY A 97 9.93 -17.78 -3.27
N GLY A 98 9.63 -18.94 -2.70
CA GLY A 98 9.95 -19.26 -1.31
C GLY A 98 11.45 -19.26 -1.01
N LEU A 99 11.79 -18.80 0.19
CA LEU A 99 12.98 -19.18 0.93
C LEU A 99 12.59 -19.33 2.42
N PRO A 100 13.13 -20.34 3.12
CA PRO A 100 12.71 -20.70 4.47
C PRO A 100 13.33 -19.74 5.52
N MET A 101 12.68 -19.66 6.69
CA MET A 101 13.08 -19.01 7.97
C MET A 101 12.05 -17.96 8.46
N ILE A 102 10.82 -18.39 8.78
CA ILE A 102 9.74 -17.48 9.23
C ILE A 102 9.45 -17.63 10.75
N SER A 103 9.85 -18.74 11.40
CA SER A 103 9.44 -18.96 12.81
C SER A 103 10.12 -18.02 13.82
N ALA A 104 11.34 -17.52 13.53
CA ALA A 104 12.05 -16.62 14.42
C ALA A 104 11.57 -15.15 14.33
N SER A 105 11.06 -14.72 13.16
CA SER A 105 10.68 -13.33 12.91
C SER A 105 9.33 -12.96 13.55
N LEU A 106 8.38 -13.91 13.64
CA LEU A 106 7.08 -13.68 14.29
C LEU A 106 7.21 -13.50 15.82
N GLN A 107 8.12 -14.23 16.47
CA GLN A 107 8.36 -14.08 17.91
C GLN A 107 9.08 -12.76 18.26
N GLN A 108 10.05 -12.32 17.44
CA GLN A 108 10.67 -11.00 17.64
C GLN A 108 9.70 -9.84 17.38
N ARG A 109 8.71 -10.01 16.50
CA ARG A 109 7.66 -8.99 16.24
C ARG A 109 6.77 -8.75 17.46
N LYS A 110 6.48 -9.78 18.27
CA LYS A 110 5.68 -9.65 19.51
C LYS A 110 6.36 -8.82 20.61
N THR A 111 7.69 -8.63 20.56
CA THR A 111 8.47 -7.93 21.59
C THR A 111 8.92 -6.53 21.17
N ARG A 112 8.47 -6.01 20.01
CA ARG A 112 8.86 -4.66 19.55
C ARG A 112 8.20 -3.59 20.40
N THR A 113 9.00 -2.66 20.91
CA THR A 113 8.50 -1.49 21.63
C THR A 113 7.83 -0.54 20.66
N ARG A 114 6.60 -0.08 20.96
CA ARG A 114 5.87 0.93 20.16
C ARG A 114 5.84 2.27 20.91
N ARG A 115 7.00 2.89 21.13
CA ARG A 115 7.10 4.16 21.87
C ARG A 115 6.76 5.35 20.97
N SER A 116 7.07 5.22 19.68
CA SER A 116 6.75 6.20 18.65
C SER A 116 6.05 5.54 17.46
N MET A 117 5.00 6.19 16.98
CA MET A 117 4.27 5.79 15.77
C MET A 117 4.16 7.00 14.86
N LEU A 118 4.78 6.94 13.68
CA LEU A 118 4.70 8.03 12.71
C LEU A 118 3.46 7.83 11.84
N PHE A 119 2.58 8.83 11.82
CA PHE A 119 1.38 8.83 11.01
C PHE A 119 1.69 9.31 9.58
N VAL A 120 1.30 8.51 8.59
CA VAL A 120 1.59 8.76 7.17
C VAL A 120 0.29 8.67 6.36
N PRO A 121 -0.23 9.77 5.80
CA PRO A 121 -1.38 9.73 4.90
C PRO A 121 -1.07 8.89 3.66
N GLY A 122 -1.88 7.87 3.37
CA GLY A 122 -1.61 6.92 2.29
C GLY A 122 -1.70 7.50 0.89
N ALA A 123 -2.31 8.68 0.72
CA ALA A 123 -2.39 9.40 -0.55
C ALA A 123 -1.19 10.32 -0.81
N ASN A 124 -0.37 10.61 0.20
CA ASN A 124 0.75 11.56 0.07
C ASN A 124 2.02 10.83 -0.35
N ALA A 125 2.35 10.89 -1.64
CA ALA A 125 3.50 10.21 -2.22
C ALA A 125 4.84 10.63 -1.60
N ALA A 126 5.01 11.92 -1.28
CA ALA A 126 6.23 12.43 -0.67
C ALA A 126 6.45 11.85 0.73
N MET A 127 5.40 11.78 1.55
CA MET A 127 5.47 11.21 2.89
C MET A 127 5.64 9.69 2.85
N VAL A 128 4.90 8.99 1.98
CA VAL A 128 5.06 7.54 1.79
C VAL A 128 6.45 7.21 1.23
N SER A 129 7.09 8.10 0.47
CA SER A 129 8.44 7.87 -0.03
C SER A 129 9.52 8.15 1.01
N ASN A 130 9.30 9.07 1.94
CA ASN A 130 10.35 9.49 2.89
C ASN A 130 10.16 8.94 4.30
N SER A 131 9.03 8.29 4.61
CA SER A 131 8.69 7.91 5.99
C SER A 131 9.70 6.96 6.64
N PHE A 132 10.35 6.09 5.86
CA PHE A 132 11.37 5.15 6.34
C PHE A 132 12.65 5.83 6.87
N ILE A 133 12.89 7.11 6.51
CA ILE A 133 14.08 7.86 6.92
C ILE A 133 13.99 8.27 8.40
N TYR A 134 12.77 8.39 8.93
CA TYR A 134 12.54 8.79 10.31
C TYR A 134 12.65 7.59 11.26
N PRO A 135 13.36 7.70 12.39
CA PRO A 135 13.59 6.59 13.32
C PRO A 135 12.37 6.37 14.24
N ALA A 136 11.20 6.10 13.65
CA ALA A 136 10.00 5.70 14.38
C ALA A 136 10.01 4.20 14.66
N ASP A 137 9.48 3.78 15.82
CA ASP A 137 9.40 2.34 16.15
C ASP A 137 8.41 1.61 15.22
N ALA A 138 7.34 2.30 14.81
CA ALA A 138 6.32 1.85 13.85
C ALA A 138 5.88 2.97 12.91
N LEU A 139 5.46 2.60 11.70
CA LEU A 139 4.84 3.50 10.72
C LEU A 139 3.38 3.13 10.56
N MET A 140 2.49 4.13 10.66
CA MET A 140 1.07 3.93 10.42
C MET A 140 0.63 4.63 9.14
N PHE A 141 0.38 3.85 8.09
CA PHE A 141 -0.25 4.34 6.87
C PHE A 141 -1.75 4.49 7.09
N ASP A 142 -2.29 5.63 6.71
CA ASP A 142 -3.72 5.90 6.85
C ASP A 142 -4.46 5.88 5.51
N LEU A 143 -5.48 5.03 5.42
CA LEU A 143 -6.44 4.98 4.31
C LEU A 143 -7.82 5.54 4.70
N GLU A 144 -8.02 5.95 5.95
CA GLU A 144 -9.28 6.43 6.51
C GLU A 144 -9.40 7.97 6.41
N ASP A 145 -9.34 8.71 7.53
CA ASP A 145 -9.74 10.13 7.58
C ASP A 145 -8.79 11.08 6.84
N SER A 146 -7.50 10.73 6.70
CA SER A 146 -6.52 11.59 6.03
C SER A 146 -6.52 11.47 4.50
N VAL A 147 -7.44 10.68 3.93
CA VAL A 147 -7.53 10.45 2.48
C VAL A 147 -8.89 10.92 1.96
N ALA A 148 -8.87 11.84 0.98
CA ALA A 148 -10.08 12.29 0.31
C ALA A 148 -10.77 11.15 -0.44
N LEU A 149 -12.11 11.18 -0.52
CA LEU A 149 -12.91 10.09 -1.11
C LEU A 149 -12.46 9.69 -2.53
N ARG A 150 -12.12 10.68 -3.36
CA ARG A 150 -11.66 10.48 -4.74
C ARG A 150 -10.26 9.84 -4.85
N GLU A 151 -9.48 9.87 -3.77
CA GLU A 151 -8.09 9.41 -3.74
C GLU A 151 -7.93 8.05 -3.06
N LYS A 152 -9.01 7.48 -2.52
CA LYS A 152 -9.01 6.19 -1.79
C LYS A 152 -8.35 5.08 -2.60
N ASP A 153 -8.69 4.96 -3.89
CA ASP A 153 -8.13 3.94 -4.77
C ASP A 153 -6.63 4.15 -5.02
N THR A 154 -6.20 5.40 -5.24
CA THR A 154 -4.79 5.75 -5.43
C THR A 154 -4.00 5.47 -4.16
N ALA A 155 -4.51 5.90 -3.00
CA ALA A 155 -3.89 5.69 -1.70
C ALA A 155 -3.70 4.20 -1.38
N ARG A 156 -4.75 3.39 -1.61
CA ARG A 156 -4.70 1.94 -1.41
C ARG A 156 -3.59 1.30 -2.24
N ARG A 157 -3.48 1.67 -3.51
CA ARG A 157 -2.44 1.16 -4.41
C ARG A 157 -1.05 1.64 -4.00
N MET A 158 -0.93 2.88 -3.55
CA MET A 158 0.33 3.44 -3.05
C MET A 158 0.83 2.67 -1.84
N VAL A 159 -0.04 2.45 -0.85
CA VAL A 159 0.28 1.69 0.36
C VAL A 159 0.63 0.23 0.02
N TYR A 160 -0.12 -0.43 -0.88
CA TYR A 160 0.19 -1.79 -1.33
C TYR A 160 1.61 -1.93 -1.90
N HIS A 161 2.05 -0.96 -2.71
CA HIS A 161 3.40 -0.98 -3.28
C HIS A 161 4.46 -0.55 -2.28
N ALA A 162 4.15 0.38 -1.36
CA ALA A 162 5.05 0.76 -0.28
C ALA A 162 5.35 -0.43 0.62
N LEU A 163 4.35 -1.20 1.05
CA LEU A 163 4.53 -2.37 1.92
C LEU A 163 5.43 -3.47 1.32
N GLN A 164 5.50 -3.57 -0.01
CA GLN A 164 6.39 -4.52 -0.69
C GLN A 164 7.83 -4.02 -0.83
N HIS A 165 8.07 -2.74 -0.57
CA HIS A 165 9.37 -2.14 -0.81
C HIS A 165 10.37 -2.59 0.27
N PRO A 166 11.61 -3.00 -0.10
CA PRO A 166 12.59 -3.53 0.86
C PRO A 166 12.92 -2.61 2.03
N LEU A 167 12.80 -1.29 1.84
CA LEU A 167 13.07 -0.28 2.88
C LEU A 167 12.12 -0.36 4.09
N TYR A 168 10.94 -0.96 3.92
CA TYR A 168 9.97 -1.13 5.01
C TYR A 168 10.09 -2.47 5.74
N ARG A 169 10.98 -3.38 5.31
CA ARG A 169 11.06 -4.75 5.83
C ARG A 169 11.38 -4.84 7.32
N ASP A 170 12.21 -3.92 7.82
CA ASP A 170 12.71 -3.93 9.21
C ASP A 170 11.91 -3.01 10.15
N ILE A 171 10.94 -2.28 9.60
CA ILE A 171 10.09 -1.33 10.31
C ILE A 171 8.71 -1.96 10.49
N GLU A 172 8.11 -1.84 11.68
CA GLU A 172 6.75 -2.36 11.88
C GLU A 172 5.76 -1.50 11.09
N THR A 173 5.06 -2.13 10.16
CA THR A 173 4.08 -1.47 9.29
C THR A 173 2.66 -1.71 9.80
N ILE A 174 1.98 -0.61 10.15
CA ILE A 174 0.60 -0.59 10.58
C ILE A 174 -0.21 0.12 9.50
N VAL A 175 -1.36 -0.42 9.11
CA VAL A 175 -2.25 0.27 8.17
C VAL A 175 -3.64 0.40 8.74
N ARG A 176 -4.11 1.65 8.79
CA ARG A 176 -5.45 2.02 9.22
C ARG A 176 -6.41 1.97 8.05
N VAL A 177 -7.36 1.05 8.11
CA VAL A 177 -8.32 0.79 7.03
C VAL A 177 -9.67 1.45 7.30
N ASN A 178 -10.49 1.61 6.26
CA ASN A 178 -11.89 2.01 6.43
C ASN A 178 -12.72 0.86 7.03
N ALA A 179 -13.93 1.18 7.52
CA ALA A 179 -14.80 0.21 8.15
C ALA A 179 -15.26 -0.86 7.15
N LEU A 180 -15.45 -2.10 7.61
CA LEU A 180 -15.82 -3.23 6.73
C LEU A 180 -17.13 -3.04 5.99
N ASP A 181 -18.08 -2.36 6.62
CA ASP A 181 -19.41 -2.02 6.09
C ASP A 181 -19.38 -0.86 5.08
N SER A 182 -18.26 -0.14 4.98
CA SER A 182 -18.06 0.90 3.98
C SER A 182 -17.74 0.33 2.60
N GLU A 183 -17.89 1.14 1.56
CA GLU A 183 -17.55 0.78 0.17
C GLU A 183 -16.05 0.44 -0.02
N TRP A 184 -15.18 0.88 0.90
CA TRP A 184 -13.73 0.79 0.76
C TRP A 184 -13.09 -0.31 1.63
N GLY A 185 -13.68 -0.67 2.77
CA GLY A 185 -13.02 -1.48 3.80
C GLY A 185 -12.50 -2.84 3.32
N VAL A 186 -13.32 -3.60 2.59
CA VAL A 186 -12.91 -4.91 2.04
C VAL A 186 -11.76 -4.76 1.04
N ASN A 187 -11.82 -3.74 0.18
CA ASN A 187 -10.77 -3.50 -0.80
C ASN A 187 -9.47 -3.05 -0.12
N ASP A 188 -9.56 -2.25 0.95
CA ASP A 188 -8.40 -1.86 1.74
C ASP A 188 -7.74 -3.08 2.38
N LEU A 189 -8.50 -4.00 2.98
CA LEU A 189 -7.96 -5.24 3.53
C LEU A 189 -7.28 -6.09 2.45
N GLU A 190 -7.91 -6.28 1.29
CA GLU A 190 -7.33 -7.02 0.18
C GLU A 190 -5.98 -6.43 -0.24
N ALA A 191 -5.87 -5.10 -0.30
CA ALA A 191 -4.60 -4.44 -0.61
C ALA A 191 -3.57 -4.61 0.50
N VAL A 192 -3.94 -4.31 1.74
CA VAL A 192 -3.01 -4.21 2.86
C VAL A 192 -2.45 -5.58 3.25
N VAL A 193 -3.31 -6.59 3.34
CA VAL A 193 -2.90 -7.95 3.71
C VAL A 193 -2.02 -8.55 2.62
N ARG A 194 -2.36 -8.37 1.33
CA ARG A 194 -1.54 -8.85 0.22
C ARG A 194 -0.25 -8.05 0.04
N GLY A 195 -0.26 -6.77 0.35
CA GLY A 195 0.92 -5.90 0.34
C GLY A 195 1.91 -6.29 1.44
N GLY A 196 1.39 -6.90 2.50
CA GLY A 196 2.17 -7.59 3.51
C GLY A 196 2.35 -6.84 4.80
N ALA A 197 1.40 -5.96 5.15
CA ALA A 197 1.39 -5.25 6.41
C ALA A 197 1.51 -6.18 7.62
N ASP A 198 2.24 -5.70 8.64
CA ASP A 198 2.40 -6.43 9.90
C ASP A 198 1.15 -6.33 10.76
N VAL A 199 0.48 -5.17 10.78
CA VAL A 199 -0.71 -4.92 11.59
C VAL A 199 -1.77 -4.14 10.82
N VAL A 200 -3.02 -4.58 10.90
CA VAL A 200 -4.19 -3.82 10.44
C VAL A 200 -4.81 -3.08 11.62
N ARG A 201 -4.98 -1.77 11.51
CA ARG A 201 -5.66 -0.93 12.52
C ARG A 201 -7.10 -0.66 12.11
N LEU A 202 -8.03 -0.95 13.02
CA LEU A 202 -9.47 -0.70 12.81
C LEU A 202 -9.82 0.78 12.99
N PRO A 203 -10.77 1.33 12.20
CA PRO A 203 -11.17 2.73 12.25
C PRO A 203 -11.76 3.13 13.62
N LYS A 204 -12.94 2.61 13.92
CA LYS A 204 -13.67 2.69 15.17
C LYS A 204 -14.32 1.33 15.37
N THR A 205 -13.91 0.63 16.41
CA THR A 205 -14.51 -0.65 16.76
C THR A 205 -15.66 -0.36 17.73
N ASP A 206 -16.86 -0.82 17.41
CA ASP A 206 -18.06 -0.62 18.23
C ASP A 206 -18.47 -1.89 18.97
N THR A 207 -18.21 -3.06 18.36
CA THR A 207 -18.54 -4.36 18.92
C THR A 207 -17.38 -5.35 18.82
N ALA A 208 -17.40 -6.40 19.65
CA ALA A 208 -16.47 -7.52 19.51
C ALA A 208 -16.67 -8.28 18.19
N GLN A 209 -17.87 -8.20 17.58
CA GLN A 209 -18.16 -8.83 16.30
C GLN A 209 -17.35 -8.18 15.17
N ASP A 210 -17.13 -6.87 15.21
CA ASP A 210 -16.33 -6.16 14.20
C ASP A 210 -14.89 -6.69 14.14
N VAL A 211 -14.33 -7.06 15.30
CA VAL A 211 -13.00 -7.67 15.42
C VAL A 211 -12.99 -9.05 14.79
N LEU A 212 -13.98 -9.88 15.10
CA LEU A 212 -14.11 -11.24 14.57
C LEU A 212 -14.35 -11.24 13.05
N ASP A 213 -15.16 -10.31 12.56
CA ASP A 213 -15.45 -10.17 11.12
C ASP A 213 -14.21 -9.77 10.33
N ILE A 214 -13.42 -8.82 10.86
CA ILE A 214 -12.14 -8.44 10.26
C ILE A 214 -11.13 -9.59 10.33
N GLU A 215 -11.02 -10.28 11.46
CA GLU A 215 -10.13 -11.44 11.60
C GLU A 215 -10.46 -12.53 10.59
N LYS A 216 -11.76 -12.85 10.42
CA LYS A 216 -12.23 -13.81 9.42
C LYS A 216 -11.87 -13.38 8.00
N GLU A 217 -12.00 -12.09 7.70
CA GLU A 217 -11.71 -11.56 6.38
C GLU A 217 -10.20 -11.53 6.09
N ILE A 218 -9.38 -11.14 7.06
CA ILE A 218 -7.91 -11.22 6.98
C ILE A 218 -7.49 -12.67 6.72
N LEU A 219 -8.02 -13.63 7.49
CA LEU A 219 -7.72 -15.05 7.33
C LEU A 219 -8.09 -15.58 5.94
N ARG A 220 -9.22 -15.12 5.38
CA ARG A 220 -9.61 -15.44 4.00
C ARG A 220 -8.58 -14.93 3.00
N ILE A 221 -8.12 -13.69 3.17
CA ILE A 221 -7.16 -13.05 2.26
C ILE A 221 -5.77 -13.68 2.38
N GLU A 222 -5.29 -13.93 3.60
CA GLU A 222 -4.00 -14.61 3.86
C GLU A 222 -3.94 -15.95 3.13
N LYS A 223 -4.97 -16.79 3.30
CA LYS A 223 -5.10 -18.06 2.58
C LYS A 223 -5.10 -17.87 1.07
N ALA A 224 -5.80 -16.87 0.57
CA ALA A 224 -5.89 -16.58 -0.86
C ALA A 224 -4.60 -16.04 -1.49
N CYS A 225 -3.70 -15.45 -0.71
CA CYS A 225 -2.39 -14.96 -1.19
C CYS A 225 -1.20 -15.84 -0.76
N GLY A 226 -1.44 -16.92 -0.01
CA GLY A 226 -0.40 -17.84 0.42
C GLY A 226 0.44 -17.31 1.59
N ARG A 227 -0.10 -16.36 2.38
CA ARG A 227 0.51 -15.94 3.64
C ARG A 227 0.20 -16.94 4.75
N GLU A 228 1.08 -17.00 5.75
CA GLU A 228 0.85 -17.81 6.93
C GLU A 228 -0.42 -17.32 7.65
N PRO A 229 -1.41 -18.18 7.91
CA PRO A 229 -2.61 -17.80 8.65
C PRO A 229 -2.28 -17.20 10.02
N GLY A 230 -2.80 -16.00 10.30
CA GLY A 230 -2.53 -15.25 11.53
C GLY A 230 -1.20 -14.47 11.52
N SER A 231 -0.57 -14.33 10.35
CA SER A 231 0.66 -13.53 10.19
C SER A 231 0.42 -12.02 10.31
N THR A 232 -0.77 -11.55 9.94
CA THR A 232 -1.17 -10.16 10.03
C THR A 232 -1.87 -9.90 11.36
N GLY A 233 -1.26 -9.06 12.20
CA GLY A 233 -1.80 -8.66 13.49
C GLY A 233 -2.95 -7.66 13.36
N LEU A 234 -3.64 -7.43 14.48
CA LEU A 234 -4.79 -6.54 14.56
C LEU A 234 -4.60 -5.52 15.68
N LEU A 235 -4.92 -4.26 15.40
CA LEU A 235 -4.92 -3.17 16.39
C LEU A 235 -6.28 -2.48 16.39
N ALA A 236 -7.06 -2.70 17.44
CA ALA A 236 -8.34 -2.03 17.62
C ALA A 236 -8.15 -0.69 18.34
N ALA A 237 -8.80 0.36 17.85
CA ALA A 237 -8.86 1.63 18.54
C ALA A 237 -10.15 1.75 19.34
N ILE A 238 -10.00 1.99 20.64
CA ILE A 238 -11.11 2.23 21.54
C ILE A 238 -11.49 3.71 21.45
N ALA A 239 -12.56 4.02 20.73
CA ALA A 239 -13.00 5.41 20.50
C ALA A 239 -14.24 5.81 21.32
N ASN A 240 -15.01 4.84 21.84
CA ASN A 240 -16.29 5.09 22.51
C ASN A 240 -16.25 4.74 24.00
N LEU A 241 -16.79 5.62 24.86
CA LEU A 241 -16.82 5.50 26.33
C LEU A 241 -17.44 4.19 26.84
N ARG A 242 -18.28 3.53 26.03
CA ARG A 242 -18.91 2.24 26.36
C ARG A 242 -17.88 1.13 26.65
N TRP A 243 -16.65 1.32 26.18
CA TRP A 243 -15.53 0.39 26.31
C TRP A 243 -14.67 0.62 27.56
N ALA A 244 -14.86 1.72 28.30
CA ALA A 244 -14.09 2.01 29.52
C ALA A 244 -14.56 1.19 30.74
N LEU A 245 -15.56 0.30 30.57
CA LEU A 245 -16.08 -0.53 31.64
C LEU A 245 -15.31 -1.86 31.74
N PRO A 246 -14.65 -2.16 32.89
CA PRO A 246 -13.73 -3.30 33.03
C PRO A 246 -14.32 -4.72 32.87
N ALA A 247 -15.64 -4.85 32.74
CA ALA A 247 -16.33 -6.11 32.97
C ALA A 247 -16.33 -7.10 31.78
N GLN A 248 -16.06 -6.65 30.55
CA GLN A 248 -16.27 -7.48 29.34
C GLN A 248 -15.01 -8.13 28.75
N TRP A 249 -13.81 -7.80 29.25
CA TRP A 249 -12.53 -8.28 28.69
C TRP A 249 -12.04 -9.63 29.24
N LYS A 250 -12.45 -10.04 30.46
CA LYS A 250 -11.90 -11.24 31.11
C LYS A 250 -12.10 -12.56 30.33
N SER A 251 -12.93 -12.59 29.29
CA SER A 251 -13.18 -13.81 28.50
C SER A 251 -12.58 -13.80 27.09
N LEU A 252 -11.86 -12.75 26.66
CA LEU A 252 -11.33 -12.64 25.28
C LEU A 252 -9.81 -12.44 25.21
N THR A 253 -9.10 -12.71 26.30
CA THR A 253 -7.67 -13.04 26.22
C THR A 253 -7.52 -14.29 25.36
N LEU A 254 -7.07 -14.12 24.11
CA LEU A 254 -6.36 -15.17 23.38
C LEU A 254 -5.36 -15.85 24.33
N PRO A 255 -5.20 -17.18 24.26
CA PRO A 255 -4.49 -17.92 25.27
C PRO A 255 -3.05 -17.40 25.40
N SER A 256 -2.72 -16.93 26.59
CA SER A 256 -1.34 -16.89 27.08
C SER A 256 -0.82 -18.33 27.05
N VAL A 257 0.00 -18.69 26.07
CA VAL A 257 1.37 -19.26 26.15
C VAL A 257 1.97 -19.25 24.75
#